data_AF-A0A8S3Z7W7-F1
#
_entry.id   AF-A0A8S3Z7W7-F1
#
_cell.length_a   1.000
_cell.length_b   1.000
_cell.length_c   1.000
_cell.angle_alpha   90.00
_cell.angle_beta   90.00
_cell.angle_gamma   90.00
#
_symmetry.space_group_name_H-M   'P 1'
#
loop_
_entity.id
_entity.type
_entity.pdbx_description
1 polymer ?
#
loop_
_entity_poly.entity_id
_entity_poly.type
_entity_poly.pdbx_seq_one_letter_code
_entity_poly.pdbx_strand_id
1 'polypeptide(L)'
;TYKGGWSHHAEFESTCSYMQPVSTVESNLHNCLTDVDEPCKLGCSGLSFCTNFNNRPTELFRSCTVEADHAAQMVLNSWKNGVIHLPQMTIPVKDISQCKPAMWKAIACALEIKPCGFQHSLMTLC
;
A
#
# COMPACT_ATOMS: atom_id res chain seq x y z
N THR A 1 26.16 -10.16 -30.73
CA THR A 1 25.86 -8.82 -30.17
C THR A 1 24.40 -8.78 -29.79
N TYR A 2 24.07 -9.03 -28.52
CA TYR A 2 22.67 -9.10 -28.05
C TYR A 2 22.14 -7.67 -27.83
N LYS A 3 21.70 -7.01 -28.91
CA LYS A 3 21.18 -5.63 -28.88
C LYS A 3 19.66 -5.53 -28.66
N GLY A 4 18.96 -6.65 -28.48
CA GLY A 4 17.49 -6.68 -28.39
C GLY A 4 16.90 -6.89 -26.98
N GLY A 5 17.70 -7.23 -25.97
CA GLY A 5 17.17 -7.62 -24.66
C GLY A 5 16.35 -6.56 -23.93
N TRP A 6 16.62 -5.28 -24.21
CA TRP A 6 15.98 -4.15 -23.54
C TRP A 6 14.66 -3.71 -24.19
N SER A 7 14.30 -4.22 -25.38
CA SER A 7 13.07 -3.80 -26.06
C SER A 7 11.78 -4.28 -25.37
N HIS A 8 11.87 -5.33 -24.56
CA HIS A 8 10.75 -5.90 -23.82
C HIS A 8 10.79 -5.60 -22.31
N HIS A 9 11.73 -4.76 -21.86
CA HIS A 9 11.90 -4.47 -20.44
C HIS A 9 10.64 -3.82 -19.83
N ALA A 10 10.04 -2.85 -20.53
CA ALA A 10 8.81 -2.19 -20.07
C ALA A 10 7.59 -3.14 -20.05
N GLU A 11 7.51 -4.07 -21.01
CA GLU A 11 6.46 -5.09 -21.06
C GLU A 11 6.61 -6.09 -19.91
N PHE A 12 7.84 -6.56 -19.67
CA PHE A 12 8.20 -7.41 -18.53
C PHE A 12 7.90 -6.72 -17.20
N GLU A 13 8.34 -5.48 -17.02
CA GLU A 13 8.08 -4.67 -15.83
C GLU A 13 6.58 -4.46 -15.62
N SER A 14 5.80 -4.17 -16.68
CA SER A 14 4.34 -4.07 -16.54
C SER A 14 3.69 -5.41 -16.17
N THR A 15 4.22 -6.54 -16.64
CA THR A 15 3.66 -7.87 -16.35
C THR A 15 3.99 -8.30 -14.91
N CYS A 16 5.19 -7.97 -14.42
CA CYS A 16 5.69 -8.40 -13.12
C CYS A 16 5.37 -7.42 -11.98
N SER A 17 5.37 -6.11 -12.25
CA SER A 17 5.17 -5.07 -11.21
C SER A 17 3.69 -4.78 -10.94
N TYR A 18 2.78 -5.00 -11.90
CA TYR A 18 1.34 -4.68 -11.75
C TYR A 18 0.47 -5.83 -11.25
N MET A 19 1.01 -7.03 -11.06
CA MET A 19 0.27 -8.10 -10.37
C MET A 19 0.24 -7.84 -8.86
N GLN A 20 -0.65 -6.93 -8.45
CA GLN A 20 -1.23 -6.94 -7.12
C GLN A 20 -2.55 -7.73 -7.17
N PRO A 21 -2.76 -8.68 -6.23
CA PRO A 21 -2.08 -8.76 -4.96
C PRO A 21 -0.92 -9.73 -5.05
N VAL A 22 0.31 -9.21 -5.02
CA VAL A 22 1.55 -9.99 -4.97
C VAL A 22 1.69 -10.90 -6.20
N SER A 23 2.76 -10.74 -6.99
CA SER A 23 3.23 -11.88 -7.77
C SER A 23 3.59 -12.97 -6.76
N THR A 24 2.64 -13.84 -6.42
CA THR A 24 2.85 -14.99 -5.52
C THR A 24 3.89 -15.93 -6.10
N VAL A 25 4.14 -15.81 -7.41
CA VAL A 25 5.19 -16.49 -8.15
C VAL A 25 6.58 -16.06 -7.68
N GLU A 26 6.81 -14.77 -7.37
CA GLU A 26 8.14 -14.25 -7.00
C GLU A 26 8.12 -13.21 -5.85
N SER A 27 7.38 -13.51 -4.78
CA SER A 27 7.22 -12.60 -3.63
C SER A 27 8.55 -12.13 -3.01
N ASN A 28 9.55 -13.01 -2.94
CA ASN A 28 10.87 -12.67 -2.38
C ASN A 28 11.62 -11.63 -3.24
N LEU A 29 11.58 -11.77 -4.57
CA LEU A 29 12.22 -10.82 -5.47
C LEU A 29 11.49 -9.47 -5.44
N HIS A 30 10.16 -9.49 -5.45
CA HIS A 30 9.37 -8.27 -5.34
C HIS A 30 9.62 -7.53 -4.03
N ASN A 31 9.71 -8.25 -2.91
CA ASN A 31 10.08 -7.67 -1.61
C ASN A 31 11.48 -7.06 -1.66
N CYS A 32 12.46 -7.77 -2.25
CA CYS A 32 13.83 -7.27 -2.40
C CYS A 32 13.89 -5.98 -3.23
N LEU A 33 13.20 -5.94 -4.38
CA LEU A 33 13.14 -4.73 -5.21
C LEU A 33 12.47 -3.57 -4.46
N THR A 34 11.37 -3.85 -3.77
CA THR A 34 10.68 -2.84 -2.95
C THR A 34 11.54 -2.36 -1.79
N ASP A 35 12.34 -3.24 -1.17
CA ASP A 35 13.30 -2.90 -0.11
C ASP A 35 14.45 -2.03 -0.61
N VAL A 36 14.83 -2.17 -1.88
CA VAL A 36 15.85 -1.34 -2.52
C VAL A 36 15.28 0.05 -2.87
N ASP A 37 14.09 0.11 -3.48
CA ASP A 37 13.47 1.37 -3.92
C ASP A 37 12.92 2.19 -2.74
N GLU A 38 12.22 1.53 -1.81
CA GLU A 38 11.59 2.12 -0.64
C GLU A 38 12.06 1.39 0.64
N PRO A 39 13.29 1.67 1.12
CA PRO A 39 13.86 0.95 2.25
C PRO A 39 13.07 1.15 3.53
N CYS A 40 12.92 0.06 4.27
CA CYS A 40 12.27 0.02 5.57
C CYS A 40 13.01 0.85 6.63
N LYS A 41 12.27 1.73 7.32
CA LYS A 41 12.79 2.60 8.38
C LYS A 41 12.08 2.33 9.70
N LEU A 42 12.80 2.49 10.80
CA LEU A 42 12.28 2.29 12.15
C LEU A 42 11.31 3.41 12.53
N GLY A 43 10.08 3.02 12.86
CA GLY A 43 9.06 3.88 13.46
C GLY A 43 8.53 4.99 12.54
N CYS A 44 7.33 5.46 12.86
CA CYS A 44 6.81 6.73 12.37
C CYS A 44 6.68 7.75 13.52
N SER A 45 6.80 9.03 13.19
CA SER A 45 6.58 10.13 14.13
C SER A 45 5.99 11.33 13.40
N GLY A 46 5.21 12.16 14.11
CA GLY A 46 4.66 13.39 13.56
C GLY A 46 3.48 13.23 12.59
N LEU A 47 2.92 12.02 12.45
CA LEU A 47 1.71 11.81 11.64
C LEU A 47 0.49 12.40 12.37
N SER A 48 -0.36 13.11 11.66
CA SER A 48 -1.54 13.80 12.18
C SER A 48 -2.84 13.04 11.95
N PHE A 49 -2.92 12.30 10.83
CA PHE A 49 -4.09 11.52 10.44
C PHE A 49 -3.91 10.05 10.84
N CYS A 50 -2.80 9.43 10.45
CA CYS A 50 -2.41 8.04 10.70
C CYS A 50 -1.71 7.86 12.05
N THR A 51 -2.21 8.52 13.09
CA THR A 51 -1.59 8.60 14.42
C THR A 51 -1.36 7.24 15.09
N ASN A 52 -2.11 6.19 14.74
CA ASN A 52 -1.92 4.84 15.26
C ASN A 52 -0.56 4.23 14.90
N PHE A 53 0.13 4.78 13.89
CA PHE A 53 1.48 4.38 13.50
C PHE A 53 2.57 5.20 14.21
N ASN A 54 2.20 6.32 14.86
CA ASN A 54 3.13 6.99 15.76
C ASN A 54 3.41 6.09 16.96
N ASN A 55 4.62 6.22 17.53
CA ASN A 55 5.04 5.53 18.75
C ASN A 55 5.11 4.00 18.63
N ARG A 56 5.46 3.50 17.44
CA ARG A 56 5.83 2.09 17.19
C ARG A 56 7.33 1.99 16.91
N PRO A 57 8.21 2.19 17.93
CA PRO A 57 9.63 2.43 17.72
C PRO A 57 10.41 1.21 17.20
N THR A 58 9.86 0.01 17.35
CA THR A 58 10.49 -1.25 16.93
C THR A 58 9.93 -1.79 15.62
N GLU A 59 8.88 -1.18 15.08
CA GLU A 59 8.27 -1.60 13.82
C GLU A 59 8.92 -0.87 12.64
N LEU A 60 8.90 -1.51 11.47
CA LEU A 60 9.50 -1.02 10.25
C LEU A 60 8.42 -0.58 9.24
N PHE A 61 8.62 0.58 8.63
CA PHE A 61 7.70 1.21 7.69
C PHE A 61 8.46 1.75 6.49
N ARG A 62 7.86 1.72 5.30
CA ARG A 62 8.48 2.29 4.09
C ARG A 62 8.21 3.78 3.95
N SER A 63 7.10 4.28 4.48
CA SER A 63 6.65 5.65 4.26
C SER A 63 6.08 6.28 5.55
N CYS A 64 6.88 7.10 6.21
CA CYS A 64 6.46 7.85 7.41
C CYS A 64 6.54 9.37 7.16
N THR A 65 6.02 9.84 6.02
CA THR A 65 6.08 11.26 5.66
C THR A 65 4.73 11.96 5.85
N VAL A 66 4.75 13.28 5.92
CA VAL A 66 3.53 14.10 6.02
C VAL A 66 2.69 13.97 4.74
N GLU A 67 3.36 13.81 3.59
CA GLU A 67 2.70 13.61 2.31
C GLU A 67 1.93 12.29 2.27
N ALA A 68 2.51 11.21 2.80
CA ALA A 68 1.83 9.92 2.93
C ALA A 68 0.65 9.98 3.92
N ASP A 69 0.81 10.70 5.04
CA ASP A 69 -0.27 10.95 6.00
C ASP A 69 -1.47 11.67 5.35
N HIS A 70 -1.18 12.70 4.56
CA HIS A 70 -2.19 13.46 3.81
C HIS A 70 -2.79 12.61 2.67
N ALA A 71 -1.99 11.83 1.96
CA ALA A 71 -2.46 10.92 0.92
C ALA A 71 -3.47 9.92 1.50
N ALA A 72 -3.22 9.37 2.69
CA ALA A 72 -4.14 8.43 3.35
C ALA A 72 -5.50 9.07 3.65
N GLN A 73 -5.51 10.34 4.04
CA GLN A 73 -6.73 11.10 4.25
C GLN A 73 -7.51 11.31 2.95
N MET A 74 -6.82 11.65 1.86
CA MET A 74 -7.42 11.83 0.53
C MET A 74 -8.00 10.52 -0.01
N VAL A 75 -7.27 9.42 0.14
CA VAL A 75 -7.72 8.07 -0.21
C VAL A 75 -9.01 7.72 0.54
N LEU A 76 -9.04 7.85 1.87
CA LEU A 76 -10.23 7.57 2.66
C LEU A 76 -11.42 8.43 2.22
N ASN A 77 -11.20 9.72 1.93
CA ASN A 77 -12.26 10.61 1.46
C ASN A 77 -12.79 10.21 0.09
N SER A 78 -11.93 9.76 -0.83
CA SER A 78 -12.35 9.28 -2.15
C SER A 78 -13.26 8.05 -2.06
N TRP A 79 -13.00 7.15 -1.11
CA TRP A 79 -13.78 5.92 -0.95
C TRP A 79 -15.20 6.17 -0.41
N LYS A 80 -15.46 7.34 0.20
CA LYS A 80 -16.81 7.76 0.61
C LYS A 80 -17.77 7.92 -0.58
N ASN A 81 -17.24 8.04 -1.80
CA ASN A 81 -18.04 8.08 -3.02
C ASN A 81 -18.70 6.71 -3.34
N GLY A 82 -18.42 5.66 -2.56
CA GLY A 82 -19.03 4.34 -2.69
C GLY A 82 -18.39 3.45 -3.75
N VAL A 83 -17.29 3.91 -4.37
CA VAL A 83 -16.60 3.20 -5.44
C VAL A 83 -15.09 3.37 -5.27
N ILE A 84 -14.37 2.25 -5.20
CA ILE A 84 -12.91 2.21 -5.17
C ILE A 84 -12.41 1.81 -6.55
N HIS A 85 -11.65 2.70 -7.20
CA HIS A 85 -11.03 2.41 -8.49
C HIS A 85 -9.61 1.90 -8.29
N LEU A 86 -9.35 0.72 -8.84
CA LEU A 86 -8.03 0.11 -8.96
C LEU A 86 -7.71 -0.06 -10.45
N PRO A 87 -6.43 -0.18 -10.85
CA PRO A 87 -6.04 -0.22 -12.26
C PRO A 87 -6.77 -1.25 -13.12
N GLN A 88 -7.18 -2.40 -12.54
CA GLN A 88 -7.83 -3.51 -13.25
C GLN A 88 -9.22 -3.85 -12.74
N MET A 89 -9.70 -3.18 -11.68
CA MET A 89 -11.00 -3.49 -11.10
C MET A 89 -11.62 -2.29 -10.41
N THR A 90 -12.93 -2.34 -10.24
CA THR A 90 -13.67 -1.36 -9.46
C THR A 90 -14.46 -2.10 -8.39
N ILE A 91 -14.30 -1.69 -7.13
CA ILE A 91 -14.96 -2.32 -5.99
C ILE A 91 -16.05 -1.38 -5.48
N PRO A 92 -17.34 -1.74 -5.63
CA PRO A 92 -18.42 -0.99 -4.99
C PRO A 92 -18.39 -1.25 -3.48
N VAL A 93 -18.49 -0.19 -2.69
CA VAL A 93 -18.50 -0.27 -1.23
C VAL A 93 -19.72 0.46 -0.68
N LYS A 94 -20.27 -0.05 0.43
CA LYS A 94 -21.26 0.68 1.22
C LYS A 94 -20.61 1.93 1.83
N ASP A 95 -21.43 2.84 2.36
CA ASP A 95 -20.93 4.04 3.05
C ASP A 95 -19.96 3.65 4.19
N ILE A 96 -18.67 3.85 3.92
CA ILE A 96 -17.57 3.50 4.81
C ILE A 96 -17.50 4.41 6.04
N SER A 97 -18.18 5.56 6.00
CA SER A 97 -18.31 6.42 7.18
C SER A 97 -19.22 5.79 8.24
N GLN A 98 -20.10 4.87 7.82
CA GLN A 98 -21.01 4.14 8.70
C GLN A 98 -20.56 2.69 8.95
N CYS A 99 -20.05 1.97 7.92
CA CYS A 99 -19.54 0.59 8.10
C CYS A 99 -18.08 0.59 8.56
N LYS A 100 -17.83 0.40 9.86
CA LYS A 100 -16.48 0.23 10.43
C LYS A 100 -15.48 1.35 10.03
N PRO A 101 -15.79 2.63 10.31
CA PRO A 101 -14.97 3.76 9.87
C PRO A 101 -13.51 3.70 10.35
N ALA A 102 -13.27 3.18 11.56
CA ALA A 102 -11.92 3.00 12.09
C ALA A 102 -11.10 1.98 11.28
N MET A 103 -11.74 0.92 10.78
CA MET A 103 -11.08 -0.11 9.98
C MET A 103 -10.69 0.43 8.60
N TRP A 104 -11.59 1.16 7.93
CA TRP A 104 -11.28 1.81 6.66
C TRP A 104 -10.17 2.85 6.79
N LYS A 105 -10.18 3.64 7.87
CA LYS A 105 -9.06 4.54 8.18
C LYS A 105 -7.74 3.76 8.34
N ALA A 106 -7.77 2.64 9.07
CA ALA A 106 -6.58 1.81 9.26
C ALA A 106 -6.06 1.23 7.92
N ILE A 107 -6.95 0.79 7.04
CA ILE A 107 -6.60 0.29 5.71
C ILE A 107 -5.98 1.41 4.87
N ALA A 108 -6.62 2.58 4.78
CA ALA A 108 -6.08 3.73 4.04
C ALA A 108 -4.68 4.12 4.55
N CYS A 109 -4.49 4.17 5.87
CA CYS A 109 -3.18 4.42 6.45
C CYS A 109 -2.17 3.31 6.15
N ALA A 110 -2.55 2.03 6.23
CA ALA A 110 -1.63 0.93 5.95
C ALA A 110 -1.15 0.94 4.49
N LEU A 111 -2.01 1.32 3.54
CA LEU A 111 -1.65 1.43 2.12
C LEU A 111 -0.62 2.52 1.86
N GLU A 112 -0.75 3.68 2.52
CA GLU A 112 0.16 4.82 2.30
C GLU A 112 1.41 4.78 3.18
N ILE A 113 1.30 4.28 4.41
CA ILE A 113 2.44 4.16 5.35
C ILE A 113 3.30 2.93 5.05
N LYS A 114 2.70 1.89 4.45
CA LYS A 114 3.37 0.67 3.97
C LYS A 114 4.25 0.00 5.04
N PRO A 115 3.67 -0.66 6.06
CA PRO A 115 4.43 -1.46 7.02
C PRO A 115 5.22 -2.58 6.32
N CYS A 116 6.45 -2.82 6.75
CA CYS A 116 7.31 -3.83 6.13
C CYS A 116 7.03 -5.26 6.59
N GLY A 117 6.42 -5.42 7.78
CA GLY A 117 6.05 -6.71 8.33
C GLY A 117 4.61 -7.07 8.01
N PHE A 118 4.40 -8.06 7.13
CA PHE A 118 3.08 -8.61 6.87
C PHE A 118 2.79 -9.78 7.82
N GLN A 119 2.04 -9.54 8.90
CA GLN A 119 1.22 -10.60 9.47
C GLN A 119 -0.12 -10.58 8.74
N HIS A 120 -0.42 -11.67 8.02
CA HIS A 120 -1.67 -11.84 7.28
C HIS A 120 -2.85 -11.94 8.24
N SER A 121 -3.31 -10.79 8.74
CA SER A 121 -4.63 -10.66 9.33
C SER A 121 -5.64 -10.76 8.19
N LEU A 122 -6.36 -11.89 8.12
CA LEU A 122 -7.52 -12.03 7.25
C LEU A 122 -8.58 -11.01 7.69
N MET A 123 -8.58 -9.83 7.04
CA MET A 123 -9.58 -8.80 7.31
C MET A 123 -10.88 -9.16 6.61
N THR A 124 -11.90 -9.53 7.38
CA THR A 124 -13.28 -9.59 6.88
C THR A 124 -13.80 -8.17 6.71
N LEU A 125 -13.63 -7.66 5.49
CA LEU A 125 -14.30 -6.47 4.99
C LEU A 125 -15.81 -6.75 4.94
N CYS A 126 -16.62 -5.74 5.28
CA CYS A 126 -18.08 -5.81 5.16
C CYS A 126 -18.45 -6.35 3.76
#